data_AF-A0A935YL69-F1
#
_entry.id   AF-A0A935YL69-F1
#
_cell.length_a   1.000
_cell.length_b   1.000
_cell.length_c   1.000
_cell.angle_alpha   90.00
_cell.angle_beta   90.00
_cell.angle_gamma   90.00
#
_symmetry.space_group_name_H-M   'P 1'
#
loop_
_entity.id
_entity.type
_entity.pdbx_description
1 polymer ?
#
loop_
_entity_poly.entity_id
_entity_poly.type
_entity_poly.pdbx_seq_one_letter_code
_entity_poly.pdbx_strand_id
1 'polypeptide(L)'
;MRWQGRRGSSNIEDRRGRGRPVMVGGSLGGLGLVILIVYALLGGDPMALLEQQSGAGLSPAGGTAGAPVDATADEAARFVSVVLADTEDVWRELFAAAGETYREPRLVLFTEAVQSACGLQDAAVGPFYCPADGTAYIDLAFYETLRERFGAAGDFAQAYVIAHEIGHHVQNLLGISGQVEQERRGAGQREANELSVRLELQADFLAGVWAHHAQARFDILEPGDIEEALAAAHAIGDDNLQRRSHGQVVPDAFTHGTGEQRARWFRLGFETGDIDRGDTFAADHL
;
A
#
# COMPACT_ATOMS: atom_id res chain seq x y z
N MET A 1 -13.95 -1.11 -13.40
CA MET A 1 -14.18 -2.25 -12.49
C MET A 1 -15.64 -2.38 -12.04
N ARG A 2 -16.21 -3.58 -12.15
CA ARG A 2 -17.55 -3.92 -11.63
C ARG A 2 -17.50 -4.21 -10.12
N TRP A 3 -17.95 -3.24 -9.32
CA TRP A 3 -17.99 -3.37 -7.86
C TRP A 3 -19.38 -3.09 -7.25
N GLN A 4 -20.25 -2.37 -7.96
CA GLN A 4 -21.52 -1.90 -7.42
C GLN A 4 -22.48 -3.05 -7.07
N GLY A 5 -23.15 -2.93 -5.92
CA GLY A 5 -24.13 -3.91 -5.44
C GLY A 5 -23.52 -5.16 -4.78
N ARG A 6 -22.19 -5.23 -4.65
CA ARG A 6 -21.48 -6.35 -4.02
C ARG A 6 -21.31 -6.16 -2.51
N ARG A 7 -20.98 -7.25 -1.81
CA ARG A 7 -20.75 -7.25 -0.36
C ARG A 7 -19.56 -6.34 -0.02
N GLY A 8 -19.72 -5.50 1.01
CA GLY A 8 -18.61 -4.81 1.65
C GLY A 8 -18.05 -5.58 2.84
N SER A 9 -16.79 -5.34 3.18
CA SER A 9 -16.12 -5.91 4.35
C SER A 9 -16.62 -5.26 5.64
N SER A 10 -16.72 -6.06 6.71
CA SER A 10 -16.98 -5.59 8.07
C SER A 10 -15.71 -5.20 8.84
N ASN A 11 -14.52 -5.38 8.24
CA ASN A 11 -13.23 -5.13 8.87
C ASN A 11 -12.69 -3.71 8.61
N ILE A 12 -13.58 -2.76 8.31
CA ILE A 12 -13.21 -1.36 8.07
C ILE A 12 -13.51 -0.49 9.29
N GLU A 13 -12.50 0.27 9.70
CA GLU A 13 -12.65 1.38 10.64
C GLU A 13 -12.47 2.71 9.91
N ASP A 14 -13.52 3.53 9.91
CA ASP A 14 -13.44 4.89 9.37
C ASP A 14 -12.96 5.87 10.44
N ARG A 15 -11.74 6.41 10.25
CA ARG A 15 -11.13 7.44 11.11
C ARG A 15 -10.99 8.79 10.39
N ARG A 16 -11.60 8.97 9.21
CA ARG A 16 -11.57 10.24 8.48
C ARG A 16 -12.17 11.37 9.34
N GLY A 17 -11.62 12.57 9.22
CA GLY A 17 -12.08 13.74 9.98
C GLY A 17 -11.81 13.71 11.49
N ARG A 18 -11.16 12.66 12.02
CA ARG A 18 -10.59 12.70 13.38
C ARG A 18 -9.29 13.49 13.30
N GLY A 19 -9.24 14.68 13.92
CA GLY A 19 -8.06 15.55 13.90
C GLY A 19 -6.76 14.86 14.36
N ARG A 20 -5.61 15.46 14.03
CA ARG A 20 -4.27 14.88 14.25
C ARG A 20 -4.12 14.28 15.66
N PRO A 21 -3.73 12.99 15.79
CA PRO A 21 -3.53 12.38 17.09
C PRO A 21 -2.41 13.10 17.86
N VAL A 22 -2.70 13.51 19.10
CA VAL A 22 -1.70 14.14 20.00
C VAL A 22 -0.77 13.05 20.53
N MET A 23 0.50 13.08 20.11
CA MET A 23 1.51 12.13 20.60
C MET A 23 1.92 12.45 22.05
N VAL A 24 1.79 11.46 22.93
CA VAL A 24 2.48 11.38 24.22
C VAL A 24 3.61 10.36 24.07
N GLY A 25 4.82 10.86 23.79
CA GLY A 25 6.14 10.21 23.85
C GLY A 25 6.27 8.70 23.58
N GLY A 26 6.92 8.33 22.48
CA GLY A 26 7.42 6.97 22.26
C GLY A 26 8.19 6.80 20.95
N SER A 27 9.36 6.16 21.03
CA SER A 27 10.40 5.98 20.00
C SER A 27 9.97 5.37 18.67
N LEU A 28 10.48 5.93 17.56
CA LEU A 28 10.35 5.45 16.18
C LEU A 28 11.24 4.22 15.92
N GLY A 29 10.63 3.11 15.50
CA GLY A 29 11.30 1.92 14.95
C GLY A 29 11.54 2.04 13.43
N GLY A 30 12.49 1.26 12.90
CA GLY A 30 13.09 1.38 11.57
C GLY A 30 12.20 1.39 10.31
N LEU A 31 10.88 1.19 10.41
CA LEU A 31 9.95 1.40 9.28
C LEU A 31 9.78 2.88 8.92
N GLY A 32 9.99 3.79 9.88
CA GLY A 32 9.96 5.24 9.61
C GLY A 32 11.03 5.71 8.64
N LEU A 33 12.11 4.94 8.45
CA LEU A 33 13.21 5.29 7.54
C LEU A 33 12.84 5.09 6.06
N VAL A 34 12.11 4.02 5.74
CA VAL A 34 11.64 3.73 4.36
C VAL A 34 10.61 4.78 3.93
N ILE A 35 9.76 5.21 4.86
CA ILE A 35 8.73 6.22 4.66
C ILE A 35 9.30 7.65 4.63
N LEU A 36 10.33 7.95 5.44
CA LEU A 36 11.10 9.21 5.35
C LEU A 36 11.75 9.35 3.97
N ILE A 37 12.17 8.23 3.38
CA ILE A 37 12.70 8.15 2.02
C ILE A 37 11.58 8.40 0.99
N VAL A 38 10.38 7.83 1.14
CA VAL A 38 9.22 8.17 0.27
C VAL A 38 8.91 9.66 0.31
N TYR A 39 8.87 10.29 1.49
CA TYR A 39 8.67 11.73 1.64
C TYR A 39 9.78 12.56 0.98
N ALA A 40 11.05 12.17 1.14
CA ALA A 40 12.20 12.82 0.50
C ALA A 40 12.23 12.60 -1.03
N LEU A 41 11.76 11.46 -1.51
CA LEU A 41 11.66 11.10 -2.92
C LEU A 41 10.45 11.73 -3.61
N LEU A 42 9.43 12.18 -2.87
CA LEU A 42 8.29 12.98 -3.36
C LEU A 42 8.52 14.50 -3.30
N GLY A 43 9.76 14.93 -3.01
CA GLY A 43 10.16 16.35 -2.97
C GLY A 43 9.93 17.04 -1.62
N GLY A 44 9.63 16.29 -0.56
CA GLY A 44 9.61 16.80 0.81
C GLY A 44 11.03 17.00 1.36
N ASP A 45 11.26 18.04 2.15
CA ASP A 45 12.55 18.26 2.80
C ASP A 45 12.65 17.36 4.05
N PRO A 46 13.54 16.35 4.08
CA PRO A 46 13.70 15.48 5.24
C PRO A 46 14.14 16.23 6.51
N MET A 47 14.76 17.41 6.39
CA MET A 47 15.08 18.27 7.52
C MET A 47 13.87 19.01 8.08
N ALA A 48 12.86 19.32 7.25
CA ALA A 48 11.61 19.93 7.73
C ALA A 48 10.83 18.96 8.63
N LEU A 49 10.88 17.66 8.35
CA LEU A 49 10.26 16.62 9.19
C LEU A 49 10.97 16.49 10.55
N LEU A 50 12.29 16.69 10.58
CA LEU A 50 13.11 16.64 11.79
C LEU A 50 12.96 17.92 12.64
N GLU A 51 12.87 19.10 12.02
CA GLU A 51 12.57 20.37 12.69
C GLU A 51 11.15 20.41 13.25
N GLN A 52 10.16 19.87 12.53
CA GLN A 52 8.78 19.79 13.03
C GLN A 52 8.64 18.84 14.25
N GLN A 53 9.55 17.89 14.42
CA GLN A 53 9.61 17.01 15.59
C GLN A 53 10.19 17.72 16.84
N SER A 54 10.90 18.84 16.69
CA SER A 54 11.55 19.58 17.78
C SER A 54 10.82 20.84 18.22
N GLY A 55 9.71 21.22 17.55
CA GLY A 55 8.96 22.45 17.80
C GLY A 55 7.46 22.27 18.02
N ALA A 56 7.04 21.61 19.11
CA ALA A 56 5.63 21.57 19.50
C ALA A 56 5.38 22.37 20.79
N GLY A 57 5.05 23.65 20.62
CA GLY A 57 4.41 24.46 21.66
C GLY A 57 2.93 24.08 21.80
N LEU A 58 2.49 23.84 23.03
CA LEU A 58 1.14 23.42 23.39
C LEU A 58 0.11 24.52 23.11
N SER A 59 -0.98 24.20 22.42
CA SER A 59 -2.25 24.91 22.54
C SER A 59 -3.42 23.93 22.37
N PRO A 60 -4.39 23.90 23.29
CA PRO A 60 -5.53 22.98 23.22
C PRO A 60 -6.61 23.58 22.31
N ALA A 61 -6.89 22.95 21.16
CA ALA A 61 -8.06 23.27 20.35
C ALA A 61 -9.17 22.26 20.62
N GLY A 62 -10.32 22.78 21.09
CA GLY A 62 -11.50 22.03 21.47
C GLY A 62 -12.18 21.34 20.29
N GLY A 63 -12.90 20.26 20.62
CA GLY A 63 -13.65 19.46 19.67
C GLY A 63 -14.67 20.27 18.89
N THR A 64 -14.62 20.12 17.57
CA THR A 64 -15.65 20.60 16.65
C THR A 64 -16.34 19.41 16.00
N ALA A 65 -17.66 19.52 15.93
CA ALA A 65 -18.58 18.54 15.36
C ALA A 65 -18.19 18.17 13.92
N GLY A 66 -18.41 16.90 13.57
CA GLY A 66 -18.05 16.31 12.29
C GLY A 66 -18.53 17.15 11.10
N ALA A 67 -17.59 17.43 10.19
CA ALA A 67 -17.89 18.01 8.90
C ALA A 67 -18.94 17.14 8.17
N PRO A 68 -19.83 17.75 7.37
CA PRO A 68 -20.80 17.00 6.59
C PRO A 68 -20.09 16.00 5.69
N VAL A 69 -20.60 14.76 5.68
CA VAL A 69 -20.04 13.66 4.92
C VAL A 69 -20.20 13.95 3.42
N ASP A 70 -19.08 14.04 2.71
CA ASP A 70 -19.06 14.21 1.25
C ASP A 70 -19.53 12.91 0.58
N ALA A 71 -20.57 12.99 -0.24
CA ALA A 71 -21.16 11.84 -0.93
C ALA A 71 -20.15 11.10 -1.83
N THR A 72 -19.16 11.82 -2.36
CA THR A 72 -18.07 11.25 -3.17
C THR A 72 -17.11 10.44 -2.30
N ALA A 73 -16.78 10.95 -1.11
CA ALA A 73 -15.97 10.26 -0.14
C ALA A 73 -16.66 8.99 0.40
N ASP A 74 -18.00 8.99 0.48
CA ASP A 74 -18.78 7.80 0.83
C ASP A 74 -18.85 6.75 -0.29
N GLU A 75 -18.82 7.16 -1.55
CA GLU A 75 -18.69 6.23 -2.67
C GLU A 75 -17.30 5.56 -2.68
N ALA A 76 -16.24 6.34 -2.50
CA ALA A 76 -14.88 5.82 -2.38
C ALA A 76 -14.72 4.88 -1.17
N ALA A 77 -15.31 5.20 -0.02
CA ALA A 77 -15.30 4.32 1.15
C ALA A 77 -16.04 2.99 0.88
N ARG A 78 -17.19 3.04 0.19
CA ARG A 78 -17.92 1.83 -0.23
C ARG A 78 -17.12 0.99 -1.23
N PHE A 79 -16.45 1.63 -2.18
CA PHE A 79 -15.56 0.97 -3.12
C PHE A 79 -14.44 0.22 -2.38
N VAL A 80 -13.71 0.89 -1.48
CA VAL A 80 -12.66 0.27 -0.66
C VAL A 80 -13.21 -0.91 0.15
N SER A 81 -14.44 -0.78 0.69
CA SER A 81 -15.12 -1.86 1.40
C SER A 81 -15.39 -3.09 0.55
N VAL A 82 -15.81 -2.90 -0.69
CA VAL A 82 -16.02 -4.03 -1.63
C VAL A 82 -14.70 -4.67 -2.02
N VAL A 83 -13.68 -3.88 -2.38
CA VAL A 83 -12.36 -4.43 -2.73
C VAL A 83 -11.76 -5.23 -1.57
N LEU A 84 -11.90 -4.76 -0.33
CA LEU A 84 -11.44 -5.52 0.84
C LEU A 84 -12.22 -6.83 1.02
N ALA A 85 -13.54 -6.83 0.85
CA ALA A 85 -14.31 -8.07 0.92
C ALA A 85 -13.89 -9.08 -0.15
N ASP A 86 -13.56 -8.60 -1.35
CA ASP A 86 -13.10 -9.44 -2.44
C ASP A 86 -11.75 -10.08 -2.14
N THR A 87 -10.82 -9.33 -1.56
CA THR A 87 -9.52 -9.86 -1.15
C THR A 87 -9.68 -10.88 -0.03
N GLU A 88 -10.53 -10.61 0.96
CA GLU A 88 -10.86 -11.57 2.04
C GLU A 88 -11.39 -12.90 1.48
N ASP A 89 -12.34 -12.84 0.53
CA ASP A 89 -12.97 -14.03 -0.03
C ASP A 89 -11.99 -14.85 -0.88
N VAL A 90 -11.16 -14.20 -1.70
CA VAL A 90 -10.12 -14.85 -2.52
C VAL A 90 -9.04 -15.49 -1.65
N TRP A 91 -8.45 -14.73 -0.72
CA TRP A 91 -7.34 -15.25 0.08
C TRP A 91 -7.78 -16.32 1.07
N ARG A 92 -9.01 -16.27 1.57
CA ARG A 92 -9.58 -17.37 2.37
C ARG A 92 -9.62 -18.68 1.59
N GLU A 93 -10.01 -18.64 0.32
CA GLU A 93 -10.04 -19.82 -0.54
C GLU A 93 -8.62 -20.33 -0.85
N LEU A 94 -7.70 -19.44 -1.21
CA LEU A 94 -6.32 -19.79 -1.55
C LEU A 94 -5.56 -20.38 -0.35
N PHE A 95 -5.67 -19.79 0.84
CA PHE A 95 -5.07 -20.35 2.05
C PHE A 95 -5.69 -21.69 2.41
N ALA A 96 -7.02 -21.84 2.32
CA ALA A 96 -7.68 -23.10 2.60
C ALA A 96 -7.23 -24.22 1.64
N ALA A 97 -7.03 -23.91 0.36
CA ALA A 97 -6.49 -24.84 -0.62
C ALA A 97 -5.05 -25.27 -0.29
N ALA A 98 -4.27 -24.39 0.34
CA ALA A 98 -2.93 -24.69 0.85
C ALA A 98 -2.92 -25.38 2.23
N GLY A 99 -4.08 -25.66 2.83
CA GLY A 99 -4.19 -26.26 4.16
C GLY A 99 -3.93 -25.29 5.32
N GLU A 100 -3.93 -23.98 5.04
CA GLU A 100 -3.67 -22.91 5.99
C GLU A 100 -4.97 -22.14 6.32
N THR A 101 -4.94 -21.33 7.38
CA THR A 101 -6.06 -20.45 7.74
C THR A 101 -5.73 -19.00 7.43
N TYR A 102 -6.50 -18.37 6.54
CA TYR A 102 -6.40 -16.93 6.33
C TYR A 102 -7.00 -16.16 7.50
N ARG A 103 -6.19 -15.30 8.12
CA ARG A 103 -6.67 -14.33 9.11
C ARG A 103 -6.94 -13.02 8.38
N GLU A 104 -8.18 -12.55 8.40
CA GLU A 104 -8.55 -11.33 7.69
C GLU A 104 -7.81 -10.08 8.24
N PRO A 105 -7.36 -9.17 7.37
CA PRO A 105 -6.76 -7.91 7.78
C PRO A 105 -7.83 -6.93 8.28
N ARG A 106 -7.41 -5.98 9.11
CA ARG A 106 -8.20 -4.76 9.32
C ARG A 106 -7.84 -3.73 8.27
N LEU A 107 -8.77 -2.81 7.99
CA LEU A 107 -8.49 -1.65 7.16
C LEU A 107 -8.96 -0.37 7.85
N VAL A 108 -8.11 0.65 7.85
CA VAL A 108 -8.41 1.97 8.42
C VAL A 108 -8.44 3.00 7.31
N LEU A 109 -9.58 3.69 7.16
CA LEU A 109 -9.66 4.90 6.35
C LEU A 109 -9.21 6.08 7.20
N PHE A 110 -8.30 6.92 6.70
CA PHE A 110 -7.81 8.07 7.44
C PHE A 110 -7.67 9.32 6.55
N THR A 111 -7.36 10.45 7.18
CA THR A 111 -7.12 11.74 6.52
C THR A 111 -6.04 12.48 7.30
N GLU A 112 -5.13 13.17 6.60
CA GLU A 112 -3.97 13.92 7.14
C GLU A 112 -2.92 13.08 7.89
N ALA A 113 -3.30 12.34 8.92
CA ALA A 113 -2.38 11.52 9.70
C ALA A 113 -3.08 10.38 10.44
N VAL A 114 -2.35 9.31 10.71
CA VAL A 114 -2.85 8.16 11.48
C VAL A 114 -1.78 7.59 12.41
N GLN A 115 -2.18 7.27 13.63
CA GLN A 115 -1.36 6.50 14.55
C GLN A 115 -1.60 5.00 14.32
N SER A 116 -0.56 4.28 13.95
CA SER A 116 -0.53 2.81 13.81
C SER A 116 0.38 2.18 14.87
N ALA A 117 0.40 0.85 14.97
CA ALA A 117 1.42 0.15 15.77
C ALA A 117 2.83 0.29 15.18
N CYS A 118 2.95 0.67 13.91
CA CYS A 118 4.21 0.94 13.22
C CYS A 118 4.70 2.39 13.41
N GLY A 119 3.94 3.24 14.12
CA GLY A 119 4.26 4.65 14.37
C GLY A 119 3.21 5.61 13.83
N LEU A 120 3.45 6.90 14.04
CA LEU A 120 2.66 7.98 13.45
C LEU A 120 3.03 8.13 11.98
N GLN A 121 2.02 8.11 11.10
CA GLN A 121 2.19 8.30 9.66
C GLN A 121 1.37 9.50 9.18
N ASP A 122 1.92 10.25 8.23
CA ASP A 122 1.25 11.37 7.55
C ASP A 122 0.64 10.87 6.22
N ALA A 123 -0.46 11.46 5.80
CA ALA A 123 -1.17 11.14 4.56
C ALA A 123 -0.28 11.33 3.31
N ALA A 124 0.73 12.20 3.38
CA ALA A 124 1.70 12.40 2.31
C ALA A 124 2.49 11.12 1.93
N VAL A 125 2.48 10.10 2.79
CA VAL A 125 3.14 8.81 2.58
C VAL A 125 2.33 7.89 1.65
N GLY A 126 1.02 8.12 1.53
CA GLY A 126 0.10 7.25 0.79
C GLY A 126 -0.36 6.03 1.60
N PRO A 127 -1.05 5.08 0.95
CA PRO A 127 -1.48 3.82 1.55
C PRO A 127 -0.31 3.00 2.07
N PHE A 128 -0.53 2.24 3.14
CA PHE A 128 0.48 1.34 3.69
C PHE A 128 -0.12 0.21 4.54
N TYR A 129 0.59 -0.91 4.64
CA TYR A 129 0.29 -2.00 5.56
C TYR A 129 1.23 -2.01 6.78
N CYS A 130 0.66 -2.17 7.98
CA CYS A 130 1.42 -2.33 9.22
C CYS A 130 1.44 -3.79 9.70
N PRO A 131 2.58 -4.51 9.61
CA PRO A 131 2.66 -5.91 10.06
C PRO A 131 2.46 -6.08 11.58
N ALA A 132 2.77 -5.05 12.38
CA ALA A 132 2.69 -5.10 13.84
C ALA A 132 1.24 -5.15 14.38
N ASP A 133 0.27 -4.59 13.64
CA ASP A 133 -1.16 -4.64 14.02
C ASP A 133 -2.04 -5.33 12.98
N GLY A 134 -1.47 -5.80 11.86
CA GLY A 134 -2.19 -6.51 10.80
C GLY A 134 -3.21 -5.63 10.07
N THR A 135 -2.93 -4.34 9.92
CA THR A 135 -3.89 -3.35 9.39
C THR A 135 -3.35 -2.65 8.14
N ALA A 136 -4.19 -2.56 7.11
CA ALA A 136 -3.97 -1.68 5.96
C ALA A 136 -4.55 -0.29 6.23
N TYR A 137 -3.82 0.76 5.91
CA TYR A 137 -4.22 2.14 6.12
C TYR A 137 -4.37 2.83 4.77
N ILE A 138 -5.56 3.31 4.46
CA ILE A 138 -5.88 3.92 3.17
C ILE A 138 -6.29 5.37 3.37
N ASP A 139 -5.56 6.29 2.75
CA ASP A 139 -6.01 7.66 2.56
C ASP A 139 -6.76 7.78 1.23
N LEU A 140 -8.03 8.19 1.29
CA LEU A 140 -8.84 8.36 0.10
C LEU A 140 -8.36 9.52 -0.79
N ALA A 141 -7.63 10.50 -0.24
CA ALA A 141 -7.04 11.58 -1.05
C ALA A 141 -5.90 11.08 -1.96
N PHE A 142 -5.33 9.91 -1.68
CA PHE A 142 -4.34 9.30 -2.56
C PHE A 142 -4.91 8.95 -3.94
N TYR A 143 -6.21 8.66 -4.05
CA TYR A 143 -6.88 8.46 -5.33
C TYR A 143 -6.78 9.71 -6.23
N GLU A 144 -6.99 10.89 -5.65
CA GLU A 144 -6.84 12.15 -6.39
C GLU A 144 -5.38 12.35 -6.81
N THR A 145 -4.43 11.96 -5.96
CA THR A 145 -3.00 11.99 -6.27
C THR A 145 -2.64 11.09 -7.46
N LEU A 146 -3.13 9.84 -7.50
CA LEU A 146 -2.95 8.93 -8.64
C LEU A 146 -3.46 9.53 -9.96
N ARG A 147 -4.68 10.07 -9.91
CA ARG A 147 -5.32 10.67 -11.09
C ARG A 147 -4.58 11.93 -11.56
N GLU A 148 -4.33 12.87 -10.67
CA GLU A 148 -3.86 14.22 -11.02
C GLU A 148 -2.36 14.29 -11.25
N ARG A 149 -1.55 13.62 -10.42
CA ARG A 149 -0.09 13.70 -10.50
C ARG A 149 0.52 12.61 -11.36
N PHE A 150 -0.03 11.41 -11.26
CA PHE A 150 0.55 10.23 -11.90
C PHE A 150 -0.10 9.89 -13.23
N GLY A 151 -1.27 10.48 -13.55
CA GLY A 151 -2.02 10.18 -14.77
C GLY A 151 -2.54 8.75 -14.81
N ALA A 152 -2.51 8.06 -13.66
CA ALA A 152 -3.07 6.73 -13.47
C ALA A 152 -4.45 6.92 -12.83
N ALA A 153 -5.47 6.95 -13.69
CA ALA A 153 -6.86 7.09 -13.27
C ALA A 153 -7.59 5.76 -13.48
N GLY A 154 -8.74 5.65 -12.84
CA GLY A 154 -9.59 4.47 -12.93
C GLY A 154 -9.81 3.81 -11.59
N ASP A 155 -10.91 3.08 -11.47
CA ASP A 155 -11.26 2.39 -10.25
C ASP A 155 -10.37 1.16 -10.04
N PHE A 156 -9.96 0.46 -11.10
CA PHE A 156 -9.10 -0.71 -10.97
C PHE A 156 -7.67 -0.34 -10.58
N ALA A 157 -7.18 0.84 -10.97
CA ALA A 157 -5.93 1.39 -10.42
C ALA A 157 -5.99 1.54 -8.88
N GLN A 158 -7.13 1.95 -8.33
CA GLN A 158 -7.32 2.04 -6.88
C GLN A 158 -7.46 0.65 -6.25
N ALA A 159 -8.18 -0.28 -6.89
CA ALA A 159 -8.27 -1.66 -6.43
C ALA A 159 -6.89 -2.33 -6.36
N TYR A 160 -6.03 -2.09 -7.36
CA TYR A 160 -4.65 -2.56 -7.40
C TYR A 160 -3.85 -2.11 -6.18
N VAL A 161 -3.92 -0.82 -5.79
CA VAL A 161 -3.20 -0.32 -4.61
C VAL A 161 -3.69 -0.98 -3.33
N ILE A 162 -5.00 -1.16 -3.17
CA ILE A 162 -5.56 -1.87 -2.00
C ILE A 162 -5.08 -3.33 -2.00
N ALA A 163 -5.13 -4.01 -3.15
CA ALA A 163 -4.68 -5.39 -3.29
C ALA A 163 -3.18 -5.55 -3.04
N HIS A 164 -2.36 -4.54 -3.37
CA HIS A 164 -0.94 -4.49 -3.05
C HIS A 164 -0.71 -4.43 -1.52
N GLU A 165 -1.42 -3.55 -0.80
CA GLU A 165 -1.34 -3.53 0.67
C GLU A 165 -1.81 -4.84 1.31
N ILE A 166 -2.81 -5.50 0.73
CA ILE A 166 -3.22 -6.85 1.17
C ILE A 166 -2.18 -7.91 0.76
N GLY A 167 -1.42 -7.70 -0.32
CA GLY A 167 -0.24 -8.51 -0.66
C GLY A 167 0.79 -8.52 0.46
N HIS A 168 1.08 -7.37 1.06
CA HIS A 168 1.93 -7.30 2.27
C HIS A 168 1.32 -8.02 3.47
N HIS A 169 0.00 -7.99 3.62
CA HIS A 169 -0.67 -8.77 4.65
C HIS A 169 -0.46 -10.28 4.45
N VAL A 170 -0.58 -10.76 3.21
CA VAL A 170 -0.32 -12.17 2.86
C VAL A 170 1.13 -12.53 3.14
N GLN A 171 2.10 -11.70 2.72
CA GLN A 171 3.52 -11.90 3.05
C GLN A 171 3.77 -12.02 4.55
N ASN A 172 3.08 -11.20 5.34
CA ASN A 172 3.20 -11.23 6.79
C ASN A 172 2.62 -12.51 7.39
N LEU A 173 1.49 -13.02 6.87
CA LEU A 173 0.93 -14.32 7.30
C LEU A 173 1.83 -15.49 6.91
N LEU A 174 2.53 -15.41 5.77
CA LEU A 174 3.49 -16.41 5.30
C LEU A 174 4.86 -16.30 5.99
N GLY A 175 5.08 -15.29 6.85
CA GLY A 175 6.34 -15.07 7.56
C GLY A 175 7.45 -14.39 6.74
N ILE A 176 7.18 -14.07 5.48
CA ILE A 176 8.14 -13.47 4.53
C ILE A 176 8.60 -12.10 5.03
N SER A 177 7.66 -11.23 5.44
CA SER A 177 8.00 -9.88 5.92
C SER A 177 8.94 -9.93 7.14
N GLY A 178 8.74 -10.90 8.03
CA GLY A 178 9.58 -11.11 9.21
C GLY A 178 10.98 -11.61 8.86
N GLN A 179 11.10 -12.50 7.87
CA GLN A 179 12.38 -12.98 7.37
C GLN A 179 13.18 -11.85 6.71
N VAL A 180 12.55 -11.09 5.81
CA VAL A 180 13.20 -9.96 5.13
C VAL A 180 13.68 -8.92 6.13
N GLU A 181 12.88 -8.58 7.14
CA GLU A 181 13.29 -7.64 8.18
C GLU A 181 14.50 -8.15 9.00
N GLN A 182 14.59 -9.46 9.25
CA GLN A 182 15.77 -10.03 9.93
C GLN A 182 17.02 -9.96 9.06
N GLU A 183 16.91 -10.30 7.77
CA GLU A 183 18.03 -10.25 6.83
C GLU A 183 18.53 -8.81 6.64
N ARG A 184 17.61 -7.84 6.50
CA ARG A 184 17.94 -6.42 6.36
C ARG A 184 18.75 -5.86 7.53
N ARG A 185 18.53 -6.34 8.77
CA ARG A 185 19.27 -5.87 9.97
C ARG A 185 20.75 -6.23 9.95
N GLY A 186 21.12 -7.31 9.28
CA GLY A 186 22.51 -7.75 9.13
C GLY A 186 23.18 -7.25 7.84
N ALA A 187 22.40 -6.71 6.90
CA ALA A 187 22.82 -6.36 5.56
C ALA A 187 23.43 -4.95 5.45
N GLY A 188 24.25 -4.74 4.43
CA GLY A 188 24.64 -3.40 4.01
C GLY A 188 23.47 -2.66 3.35
N GLN A 189 23.50 -1.32 3.28
CA GLN A 189 22.38 -0.52 2.75
C GLN A 189 21.88 -0.98 1.37
N ARG A 190 22.80 -1.30 0.46
CA ARG A 190 22.45 -1.74 -0.89
C ARG A 190 21.72 -3.09 -0.89
N GLU A 191 22.22 -4.04 -0.12
CA GLU A 191 21.58 -5.35 0.02
C GLU A 191 20.21 -5.23 0.72
N ALA A 192 20.10 -4.37 1.74
CA ALA A 192 18.85 -4.08 2.40
C ALA A 192 17.81 -3.42 1.46
N ASN A 193 18.28 -2.59 0.52
CA ASN A 193 17.48 -1.99 -0.55
C ASN A 193 17.01 -3.05 -1.54
N GLU A 194 17.92 -3.92 -2.02
CA GLU A 194 17.58 -5.03 -2.93
C GLU A 194 16.54 -5.98 -2.32
N LEU A 195 16.66 -6.30 -1.03
CA LEU A 195 15.66 -7.08 -0.28
C LEU A 195 14.31 -6.37 -0.20
N SER A 196 14.30 -5.05 -0.03
CA SER A 196 13.07 -4.25 -0.01
C SER A 196 12.38 -4.30 -1.37
N VAL A 197 13.13 -4.10 -2.46
CA VAL A 197 12.60 -4.18 -3.84
C VAL A 197 11.96 -5.55 -4.08
N ARG A 198 12.60 -6.65 -3.69
CA ARG A 198 12.04 -8.00 -3.87
C ARG A 198 10.72 -8.20 -3.10
N LEU A 199 10.63 -7.67 -1.89
CA LEU A 199 9.41 -7.73 -1.08
C LEU A 199 8.27 -6.95 -1.76
N GLU A 200 8.53 -5.74 -2.25
CA GLU A 200 7.56 -4.88 -2.93
C GLU A 200 7.06 -5.51 -4.25
N LEU A 201 7.96 -6.06 -5.05
CA LEU A 201 7.60 -6.74 -6.30
C LEU A 201 6.76 -8.00 -6.07
N GLN A 202 6.98 -8.70 -4.95
CA GLN A 202 6.13 -9.84 -4.60
C GLN A 202 4.74 -9.38 -4.16
N ALA A 203 4.61 -8.22 -3.51
CA ALA A 203 3.29 -7.65 -3.21
C ALA A 203 2.53 -7.28 -4.50
N ASP A 204 3.23 -6.74 -5.52
CA ASP A 204 2.65 -6.52 -6.86
C ASP A 204 2.18 -7.82 -7.52
N PHE A 205 3.00 -8.87 -7.43
CA PHE A 205 2.62 -10.20 -7.90
C PHE A 205 1.38 -10.74 -7.20
N LEU A 206 1.31 -10.65 -5.88
CA LEU A 206 0.17 -11.12 -5.09
C LEU A 206 -1.10 -10.31 -5.39
N ALA A 207 -0.99 -9.00 -5.68
CA ALA A 207 -2.09 -8.19 -6.18
C ALA A 207 -2.59 -8.70 -7.56
N GLY A 208 -1.68 -9.11 -8.44
CA GLY A 208 -2.01 -9.78 -9.70
C GLY A 208 -2.74 -11.11 -9.50
N VAL A 209 -2.25 -11.96 -8.60
CA VAL A 209 -2.91 -13.23 -8.25
C VAL A 209 -4.32 -12.98 -7.72
N TRP A 210 -4.50 -12.00 -6.83
CA TRP A 210 -5.83 -11.60 -6.37
C TRP A 210 -6.72 -11.21 -7.56
N ALA A 211 -6.25 -10.35 -8.46
CA ALA A 211 -7.02 -9.90 -9.62
C ALA A 211 -7.45 -11.07 -10.53
N HIS A 212 -6.59 -12.07 -10.72
CA HIS A 212 -6.91 -13.29 -11.47
C HIS A 212 -8.11 -14.03 -10.87
N HIS A 213 -8.03 -14.34 -9.59
CA HIS A 213 -9.07 -15.12 -8.89
C HIS A 213 -10.34 -14.31 -8.70
N ALA A 214 -10.21 -13.02 -8.40
CA ALA A 214 -11.36 -12.13 -8.27
C ALA A 214 -12.10 -11.98 -9.61
N GLN A 215 -11.39 -11.89 -10.74
CA GLN A 215 -12.02 -11.94 -12.06
C GLN A 215 -12.75 -13.26 -12.29
N ALA A 216 -12.09 -14.39 -12.06
CA ALA A 216 -12.70 -15.71 -12.29
C ALA A 216 -13.95 -15.94 -11.41
N ARG A 217 -13.96 -15.39 -10.20
CA ARG A 217 -15.01 -15.60 -9.21
C ARG A 217 -16.16 -14.60 -9.30
N PHE A 218 -15.87 -13.34 -9.60
CA PHE A 218 -16.83 -12.25 -9.47
C PHE A 218 -17.03 -11.42 -10.75
N ASP A 219 -16.28 -11.71 -11.82
CA ASP A 219 -16.36 -10.99 -13.11
C ASP A 219 -16.21 -9.46 -12.96
N ILE A 220 -15.14 -9.06 -12.27
CA ILE A 220 -14.88 -7.68 -11.83
C ILE A 220 -14.32 -6.77 -12.92
N LEU A 221 -13.71 -7.32 -13.97
CA LEU A 221 -12.93 -6.54 -14.92
C LEU A 221 -13.81 -5.99 -16.06
N GLU A 222 -13.50 -4.75 -16.42
CA GLU A 222 -13.98 -4.06 -17.60
C GLU A 222 -12.83 -3.81 -18.59
N PRO A 223 -13.12 -3.57 -19.88
CA PRO A 223 -12.08 -3.23 -20.84
C PRO A 223 -11.27 -2.01 -20.39
N GLY A 224 -9.95 -2.15 -20.25
CA GLY A 224 -9.05 -1.10 -19.77
C GLY A 224 -8.59 -1.26 -18.32
N ASP A 225 -9.30 -2.03 -17.48
CA ASP A 225 -8.98 -2.14 -16.05
C ASP A 225 -7.56 -2.67 -15.80
N ILE A 226 -7.10 -3.66 -16.57
CA ILE A 226 -5.73 -4.19 -16.43
C ILE A 226 -4.69 -3.15 -16.85
N GLU A 227 -4.96 -2.39 -17.90
CA GLU A 227 -4.12 -1.28 -18.33
C GLU A 227 -4.04 -0.17 -17.27
N GLU A 228 -5.14 0.11 -16.54
CA GLU A 228 -5.16 1.04 -15.41
C GLU A 228 -4.23 0.60 -14.28
N ALA A 229 -4.29 -0.67 -13.87
CA ALA A 229 -3.38 -1.23 -12.86
C ALA A 229 -1.92 -1.19 -13.32
N LEU A 230 -1.63 -1.56 -14.56
CA LEU A 230 -0.27 -1.50 -15.11
C LEU A 230 0.26 -0.07 -15.18
N ALA A 231 -0.58 0.90 -15.55
CA ALA A 231 -0.22 2.32 -15.57
C ALA A 231 0.06 2.84 -14.15
N ALA A 232 -0.76 2.46 -13.17
CA ALA A 232 -0.53 2.79 -11.75
C ALA A 232 0.77 2.16 -11.24
N ALA A 233 0.98 0.86 -11.49
CA ALA A 233 2.19 0.13 -11.10
C ALA A 233 3.46 0.78 -11.66
N HIS A 234 3.41 1.16 -12.94
CA HIS A 234 4.49 1.85 -13.61
C HIS A 234 4.73 3.25 -13.02
N ALA A 235 3.68 4.03 -12.80
CA ALA A 235 3.82 5.42 -12.39
C ALA A 235 4.41 5.62 -10.98
N ILE A 236 4.17 4.68 -10.06
CA ILE A 236 4.69 4.73 -8.69
C ILE A 236 6.02 3.97 -8.50
N GLY A 237 6.65 3.49 -9.57
CA GLY A 237 8.02 2.94 -9.51
C GLY A 237 9.06 4.00 -9.18
N ASP A 238 10.12 3.59 -8.47
CA ASP A 238 11.15 4.50 -7.94
C ASP A 238 11.83 5.33 -9.04
N ASP A 239 12.04 4.76 -10.22
CA ASP A 239 12.65 5.45 -11.36
C ASP A 239 11.76 6.59 -11.89
N ASN A 240 10.44 6.41 -11.87
CA ASN A 240 9.49 7.44 -12.27
C ASN A 240 9.31 8.52 -11.20
N LEU A 241 9.25 8.13 -9.93
CA LEU A 241 9.19 9.07 -8.81
C LEU A 241 10.47 9.94 -8.73
N GLN A 242 11.65 9.32 -8.80
CA GLN A 242 12.91 10.04 -8.79
C GLN A 242 13.08 10.98 -9.99
N ARG A 243 12.71 10.55 -11.21
CA ARG A 243 12.73 11.44 -12.38
C ARG A 243 11.84 12.67 -12.20
N ARG A 244 10.65 12.50 -11.62
CA ARG A 244 9.68 13.59 -11.41
C ARG A 244 10.13 14.56 -10.32
N SER A 245 10.74 14.06 -9.26
CA SER A 245 11.13 14.88 -8.11
C SER A 245 12.50 15.54 -8.27
N HIS A 246 13.49 14.80 -8.78
CA HIS A 246 14.90 15.22 -8.78
C HIS A 246 15.54 15.26 -10.18
N GLY A 247 14.84 14.79 -11.23
CA GLY A 247 15.34 14.79 -12.60
C GLY A 247 16.46 13.77 -12.88
N GLN A 248 16.89 13.00 -11.87
CA GLN A 248 17.94 11.99 -11.97
C GLN A 248 17.48 10.68 -11.32
N VAL A 249 18.01 9.55 -11.79
CA VAL A 249 17.70 8.21 -11.29
C VAL A 249 18.94 7.59 -10.68
N VAL A 250 18.82 7.09 -9.45
CA VAL A 250 19.87 6.42 -8.70
C VAL A 250 19.39 5.00 -8.34
N PRO A 251 19.74 3.98 -9.16
CA PRO A 251 19.24 2.62 -8.97
C PRO A 251 19.56 2.00 -7.61
N ASP A 252 20.75 2.27 -7.07
CA ASP A 252 21.19 1.73 -5.77
C ASP A 252 20.34 2.27 -4.58
N ALA A 253 19.55 3.33 -4.80
CA ALA A 253 18.66 3.91 -3.80
C ALA A 253 17.20 3.41 -3.88
N PHE A 254 16.90 2.49 -4.80
CA PHE A 254 15.55 1.96 -4.94
C PHE A 254 15.16 1.10 -3.74
N THR A 255 13.90 1.21 -3.32
CA THR A 255 13.30 0.40 -2.26
C THR A 255 12.01 -0.30 -2.71
N HIS A 256 11.40 0.14 -3.81
CA HIS A 256 10.15 -0.38 -4.38
C HIS A 256 10.31 -0.94 -5.79
N GLY A 257 11.45 -0.70 -6.43
CA GLY A 257 11.76 -1.20 -7.77
C GLY A 257 11.32 -0.24 -8.87
N THR A 258 11.65 -0.57 -10.12
CA THR A 258 11.28 0.26 -11.27
C THR A 258 9.82 0.06 -11.66
N GLY A 259 9.24 1.04 -12.33
CA GLY A 259 7.88 0.92 -12.84
C GLY A 259 7.69 -0.29 -13.78
N GLU A 260 8.73 -0.63 -14.54
CA GLU A 260 8.73 -1.81 -15.41
C GLU A 260 8.69 -3.12 -14.60
N GLN A 261 9.50 -3.23 -13.54
CA GLN A 261 9.51 -4.40 -12.66
C GLN A 261 8.16 -4.61 -11.99
N ARG A 262 7.60 -3.53 -11.42
CA ARG A 262 6.30 -3.56 -10.75
C ARG A 262 5.18 -4.03 -11.68
N ALA A 263 5.11 -3.43 -12.88
CA ALA A 263 4.15 -3.83 -13.90
C ALA A 263 4.36 -5.27 -14.40
N ARG A 264 5.60 -5.74 -14.48
CA ARG A 264 5.94 -7.12 -14.87
C ARG A 264 5.44 -8.12 -13.84
N TRP A 265 5.70 -7.91 -12.54
CA TRP A 265 5.29 -8.84 -11.49
C TRP A 265 3.78 -8.86 -11.29
N PHE A 266 3.11 -7.71 -11.33
CA PHE A 266 1.65 -7.67 -11.36
C PHE A 266 1.07 -8.49 -12.53
N ARG A 267 1.58 -8.27 -13.75
CA ARG A 267 1.14 -9.03 -14.93
C ARG A 267 1.36 -10.52 -14.76
N LEU A 268 2.51 -10.95 -14.25
CA LEU A 268 2.80 -12.36 -14.03
C LEU A 268 1.82 -12.99 -13.04
N GLY A 269 1.51 -12.31 -11.94
CA GLY A 269 0.51 -12.77 -10.97
C GLY A 269 -0.87 -12.88 -11.59
N PHE A 270 -1.28 -11.89 -12.39
CA PHE A 270 -2.57 -11.87 -13.06
C PHE A 270 -2.71 -12.98 -14.13
N GLU A 271 -1.68 -13.20 -14.95
CA GLU A 271 -1.71 -14.21 -16.01
C GLU A 271 -1.70 -15.63 -15.44
N THR A 272 -0.97 -15.86 -14.34
CA THR A 272 -0.78 -17.21 -13.80
C THR A 272 -1.84 -17.58 -12.76
N GLY A 273 -2.23 -16.66 -11.88
CA GLY A 273 -3.06 -16.95 -10.72
C GLY A 273 -2.43 -17.92 -9.71
N ASP A 274 -1.17 -18.30 -9.89
CA ASP A 274 -0.50 -19.37 -9.15
C ASP A 274 0.55 -18.78 -8.20
N ILE A 275 0.29 -18.86 -6.89
CA ILE A 275 1.14 -18.25 -5.84
C ILE A 275 2.60 -18.74 -5.93
N ASP A 276 2.82 -19.98 -6.37
CA ASP A 276 4.16 -20.58 -6.42
C ASP A 276 5.04 -19.99 -7.54
N ARG A 277 4.47 -19.15 -8.42
CA ARG A 277 5.19 -18.43 -9.48
C ARG A 277 5.77 -17.09 -9.02
N GLY A 278 5.52 -16.70 -7.77
CA GLY A 278 5.82 -15.39 -7.18
C GLY A 278 7.13 -15.27 -6.40
N ASP A 279 8.08 -16.19 -6.57
CA ASP A 279 9.35 -16.13 -5.85
C ASP A 279 10.28 -15.06 -6.43
N THR A 280 10.10 -13.83 -5.94
CA THR A 280 10.97 -12.70 -6.28
C THR A 280 12.34 -12.79 -5.63
N PHE A 281 12.55 -13.64 -4.62
CA PHE A 281 13.81 -13.75 -3.88
C PHE A 281 14.80 -14.67 -4.61
N ALA A 282 14.30 -15.71 -5.29
CA ALA A 282 15.09 -16.60 -6.13
C ALA A 282 15.31 -16.07 -7.57
N ALA A 283 14.67 -14.97 -7.96
CA ALA A 283 14.77 -14.44 -9.32
C ALA A 283 16.14 -13.78 -9.61
N ASP A 284 16.82 -14.25 -10.66
CA ASP A 284 18.05 -13.64 -11.20
C ASP A 284 17.76 -12.29 -11.89
N HIS A 285 16.57 -12.17 -12.49
CA HIS A 285 16.08 -10.96 -13.15
C HIS A 285 14.68 -10.62 -12.64
N LEU A 286 14.59 -9.46 -12.01
CA LEU A 286 13.36 -8.87 -11.47
C LEU A 286 12.55 -8.19 -12.56
#